data_AF-A0AAU4NAF2-F1
#
_entry.id   AF-A0AAU4NAF2-F1
#
_cell.length_a   1.000
_cell.length_b   1.000
_cell.length_c   1.000
_cell.angle_alpha   90.00
_cell.angle_beta   90.00
_cell.angle_gamma   90.00
#
_symmetry.space_group_name_H-M   'P 1'
#
loop_
_entity.id
_entity.type
_entity.pdbx_description
1 polymer ?
#
loop_
_entity_poly.entity_id
_entity_poly.type
_entity_poly.pdbx_seq_one_letter_code
_entity_poly.pdbx_strand_id
1 'polypeptide(L)'
;MIAGATLLAGLLTSPAFGASGDAADDPVPRPPRITSQGPYTECTADDCVGRGEPGLPGLFTFRPNEADIDAATGSTDVTAYRVRLTGHMGAVVVDGAEPPPYTAVPSVAGLQILEVQARDRGERWGPSTSFTFMVKQAPGAVGQWQFADRPSNGSGTTTKDTASEGTERHDASLKGGATWSDRARRGEADSSLDLNSSAPRKQKAYATTAGPPVNTAESFTVSAWAYLANTTSDQAVLSAPGTHDAAFELSYSAQHKKWAFGRGAQDRRHTTDVVSYGDAAHPPAGVWTHLAGVFDTKRDADSTNDTIQLFVNGRPQGEPVTLATATSAYRPWTSASGLQMGRSKANGRHQRYFHGYVDEVAVWQRALRPMDLRLVSDLEDEYEPATALVADWNAGPVTTGNIIKDISRYGRTALNLSPEGAQLLPDDMGQGRLVLDGIRGYADASGPVVDETGSFTVSARVSVNGTEWASKPVGHRGIVAAQNLAGASSWALVLTKLDTDISLWSFVRTGVDAAGNVTGRVEAQANDVMTDFDTPIDLTGTYNATAIADDPSDTSGALKLYIGTSGQGTSPQAGHIAQTQGTGKVTVGRAADGDPLPGSLHRLRIWTGALTANGVGNQVP
;
A
#
# COMPACT_ATOMS: atom_id res chain seq x y z
N MET A 1 66.32 -31.47 -11.27
CA MET A 1 66.01 -32.28 -12.48
C MET A 1 64.57 -31.96 -12.84
N ILE A 2 64.30 -30.92 -13.64
CA ILE A 2 64.35 -30.82 -15.11
C ILE A 2 63.50 -31.87 -15.83
N ALA A 3 62.70 -31.35 -16.78
CA ALA A 3 61.88 -31.93 -17.86
C ALA A 3 60.40 -32.12 -17.48
N GLY A 4 59.40 -31.53 -18.15
CA GLY A 4 59.32 -30.96 -19.49
C GLY A 4 58.46 -31.86 -20.38
N ALA A 5 57.19 -31.47 -20.63
CA ALA A 5 56.31 -32.09 -21.63
C ALA A 5 55.33 -31.00 -22.13
N THR A 6 55.68 -30.23 -23.15
CA THR A 6 55.46 -30.46 -24.59
C THR A 6 53.99 -30.35 -24.99
N LEU A 7 53.66 -29.19 -25.56
CA LEU A 7 52.48 -28.90 -26.38
C LEU A 7 52.41 -29.89 -27.55
N LEU A 8 51.28 -30.59 -27.71
CA LEU A 8 50.93 -31.25 -28.96
C LEU A 8 49.59 -30.70 -29.45
N ALA A 9 49.66 -29.89 -30.50
CA ALA A 9 48.52 -29.48 -31.30
C ALA A 9 48.02 -30.70 -32.08
N GLY A 10 46.86 -31.23 -31.70
CA GLY A 10 46.13 -32.24 -32.46
C GLY A 10 45.05 -31.56 -33.29
N LEU A 11 45.24 -31.56 -34.60
CA LEU A 11 44.25 -31.16 -35.60
C LEU A 11 42.94 -31.95 -35.39
N LEU A 12 41.85 -31.24 -35.08
CA LEU A 12 40.52 -31.72 -35.37
C LEU A 12 40.05 -31.04 -36.65
N THR A 13 40.05 -31.86 -37.69
CA THR A 13 39.56 -31.62 -39.04
C THR A 13 38.12 -31.10 -39.03
N SER A 14 37.94 -29.85 -39.46
CA SER A 14 36.64 -29.35 -39.89
C SER A 14 36.16 -30.14 -41.12
N PRO A 15 34.89 -30.60 -41.19
CA PRO A 15 34.27 -30.79 -42.47
C PRO A 15 34.03 -29.40 -43.06
N ALA A 16 34.76 -29.10 -44.14
CA ALA A 16 34.49 -27.95 -44.98
C ALA A 16 33.07 -28.06 -45.53
N PHE A 17 32.22 -27.08 -45.23
CA PHE A 17 31.05 -26.78 -46.05
C PHE A 17 31.56 -26.56 -47.47
N GLY A 18 31.12 -27.39 -48.41
CA GLY A 18 31.41 -27.24 -49.82
C GLY A 18 30.89 -25.89 -50.29
N ALA A 19 31.81 -25.00 -50.64
CA ALA A 19 31.51 -23.78 -51.36
C ALA A 19 31.20 -24.14 -52.83
N SER A 20 29.92 -24.33 -53.15
CA SER A 20 29.40 -24.17 -54.51
C SER A 20 27.87 -24.08 -54.47
N GLY A 21 27.37 -22.89 -54.73
CA GLY A 21 25.96 -22.52 -54.67
C GLY A 21 25.88 -21.18 -53.96
N ASP A 22 25.28 -20.19 -54.60
CA ASP A 22 25.27 -18.78 -54.22
C ASP A 22 25.15 -18.54 -52.71
N ALA A 23 25.78 -17.48 -52.21
CA ALA A 23 25.37 -16.86 -50.95
C ALA A 23 23.95 -16.28 -51.14
N ALA A 24 22.98 -17.17 -51.27
CA ALA A 24 21.57 -16.90 -51.12
C ALA A 24 21.42 -16.49 -49.66
N ASP A 25 21.31 -15.18 -49.47
CA ASP A 25 20.62 -14.51 -48.37
C ASP A 25 20.11 -15.50 -47.31
N ASP A 26 20.98 -15.89 -46.37
CA ASP A 26 20.62 -16.82 -45.30
C ASP A 26 19.47 -16.18 -44.53
N PRO A 27 18.22 -16.63 -44.74
CA PRO A 27 17.07 -15.88 -44.34
C PRO A 27 17.00 -15.89 -42.81
N VAL A 28 16.66 -14.75 -42.22
CA VAL A 28 16.38 -14.72 -40.78
C VAL A 28 15.35 -15.80 -40.43
N PRO A 29 15.39 -16.37 -39.20
CA PRO A 29 14.48 -17.43 -38.79
C PRO A 29 13.02 -17.08 -39.07
N ARG A 30 12.23 -18.07 -39.48
CA ARG A 30 10.81 -17.89 -39.68
C ARG A 30 10.09 -17.83 -38.32
N PRO A 31 8.82 -17.39 -38.30
CA PRO A 31 8.05 -17.30 -37.05
C PRO A 31 8.03 -18.66 -36.32
N PRO A 32 8.46 -18.71 -35.05
CA PRO A 32 8.55 -19.96 -34.29
C PRO A 32 7.17 -20.53 -33.94
N ARG A 33 7.12 -21.81 -33.59
CA ARG A 33 5.89 -22.44 -33.06
C ARG A 33 5.83 -22.29 -31.55
N ILE A 34 4.67 -21.85 -31.06
CA ILE A 34 4.35 -21.73 -29.64
C ILE A 34 3.29 -22.78 -29.31
N THR A 35 3.42 -23.46 -28.18
CA THR A 35 2.39 -24.38 -27.69
C THR A 35 2.23 -24.21 -26.20
N SER A 36 1.00 -24.02 -25.71
CA SER A 36 0.73 -24.00 -24.28
C SER A 36 0.53 -25.42 -23.75
N GLN A 37 1.12 -25.70 -22.58
CA GLN A 37 0.91 -26.91 -21.79
C GLN A 37 -0.13 -26.70 -20.67
N GLY A 38 -0.87 -25.58 -20.73
CA GLY A 38 -1.85 -25.18 -19.74
C GLY A 38 -1.28 -24.21 -18.68
N PRO A 39 -2.17 -23.52 -17.94
CA PRO A 39 -3.63 -23.61 -18.01
C PRO A 39 -4.25 -22.73 -19.11
N TYR A 40 -3.45 -21.90 -19.78
CA TYR A 40 -3.93 -20.95 -20.79
C TYR A 40 -4.11 -21.62 -22.15
N THR A 41 -5.13 -21.19 -22.89
CA THR A 41 -5.46 -21.69 -24.23
C THR A 41 -5.42 -20.54 -25.21
N GLU A 42 -4.95 -20.82 -26.44
CA GLU A 42 -4.88 -19.80 -27.49
C GLU A 42 -6.29 -19.32 -27.85
N CYS A 43 -6.44 -18.01 -28.01
CA CYS A 43 -7.66 -17.42 -28.51
C CYS A 43 -7.76 -17.63 -30.02
N THR A 44 -8.94 -18.04 -30.46
CA THR A 44 -9.31 -18.15 -31.87
C THR A 44 -10.25 -16.99 -32.23
N ALA A 45 -10.59 -16.86 -33.52
CA ALA A 45 -11.53 -15.84 -33.97
C ALA A 45 -12.91 -15.96 -33.30
N ASP A 46 -13.33 -17.18 -32.96
CA ASP A 46 -14.67 -17.47 -32.45
C ASP A 46 -14.71 -17.81 -30.96
N ASP A 47 -13.56 -18.07 -30.33
CA ASP A 47 -13.49 -18.47 -28.93
C ASP A 47 -12.22 -17.98 -28.22
N CYS A 48 -12.41 -17.33 -27.08
CA CYS A 48 -11.34 -16.76 -26.25
C CYS A 48 -11.75 -16.83 -24.76
N VAL A 49 -12.07 -18.04 -24.27
CA VAL A 49 -12.44 -18.27 -22.87
C VAL A 49 -11.28 -17.92 -21.93
N GLY A 50 -11.55 -17.08 -20.94
CA GLY A 50 -10.61 -16.81 -19.85
C GLY A 50 -10.23 -18.09 -19.10
N ARG A 51 -8.93 -18.33 -18.92
CA ARG A 51 -8.38 -19.40 -18.07
C ARG A 51 -7.47 -18.80 -17.01
N GLY A 52 -7.14 -19.60 -15.99
CA GLY A 52 -6.27 -19.17 -14.90
C GLY A 52 -6.76 -17.89 -14.20
N GLU A 53 -5.80 -17.15 -13.66
CA GLU A 53 -5.98 -15.83 -13.05
C GLU A 53 -4.61 -15.12 -13.00
N PRO A 54 -4.55 -13.81 -12.76
CA PRO A 54 -3.29 -13.08 -12.61
C PRO A 54 -2.39 -13.71 -11.55
N GLY A 55 -1.11 -13.90 -11.88
CA GLY A 55 -0.12 -14.56 -11.04
C GLY A 55 -0.06 -16.09 -11.17
N LEU A 56 -1.01 -16.74 -11.83
CA LEU A 56 -0.95 -18.19 -12.07
C LEU A 56 0.04 -18.47 -13.23
N PRO A 57 1.10 -19.29 -13.02
CA PRO A 57 2.05 -19.63 -14.08
C PRO A 57 1.38 -20.45 -15.17
N GLY A 58 1.75 -20.16 -16.42
CA GLY A 58 1.46 -20.98 -17.59
C GLY A 58 2.74 -21.49 -18.23
N LEU A 59 2.72 -22.74 -18.68
CA LEU A 59 3.87 -23.38 -19.31
C LEU A 59 3.73 -23.32 -20.83
N PHE A 60 4.80 -22.88 -21.50
CA PHE A 60 4.85 -22.72 -22.95
C PHE A 60 6.10 -23.38 -23.52
N THR A 61 5.94 -24.16 -24.59
CA THR A 61 7.08 -24.71 -25.33
C THR A 61 7.29 -23.93 -26.61
N PHE A 62 8.55 -23.65 -26.91
CA PHE A 62 8.98 -23.03 -28.15
C PHE A 62 9.72 -24.04 -29.02
N ARG A 63 9.42 -24.00 -30.33
CA ARG A 63 10.05 -24.85 -31.33
C ARG A 63 10.36 -24.05 -32.61
N PRO A 64 11.44 -24.40 -33.35
CA PRO A 64 11.77 -23.74 -34.61
C PRO A 64 10.63 -23.94 -35.60
N ASN A 65 10.48 -23.06 -36.59
CA ASN A 65 9.54 -23.32 -37.68
C ASN A 65 9.91 -24.62 -38.43
N GLU A 66 8.96 -25.34 -39.01
CA GLU A 66 9.28 -26.59 -39.73
C GLU A 66 10.18 -26.33 -40.94
N ALA A 67 10.04 -25.15 -41.56
CA ALA A 67 10.87 -24.75 -42.70
C ALA A 67 12.29 -24.32 -42.31
N ASP A 68 12.58 -24.17 -41.01
CA ASP A 68 13.92 -23.88 -40.46
C ASP A 68 14.61 -25.16 -39.93
N ILE A 69 14.01 -26.33 -40.20
CA ILE A 69 14.54 -27.65 -39.81
C ILE A 69 14.90 -28.41 -41.09
N ASP A 70 16.15 -28.83 -41.21
CA ASP A 70 16.61 -29.68 -42.29
C ASP A 70 15.90 -31.05 -42.21
N ALA A 71 15.12 -31.37 -43.24
CA ALA A 71 14.26 -32.56 -43.23
C ALA A 71 15.04 -33.90 -43.20
N ALA A 72 16.32 -33.90 -43.58
CA ALA A 72 17.14 -35.12 -43.64
C ALA A 72 17.91 -35.38 -42.34
N THR A 73 18.35 -34.31 -41.67
CA THR A 73 19.23 -34.37 -40.50
C THR A 73 18.54 -33.95 -39.20
N GLY A 74 17.38 -33.28 -39.30
CA GLY A 74 16.69 -32.67 -38.16
C GLY A 74 17.42 -31.47 -37.57
N SER A 75 18.47 -30.98 -38.23
CA SER A 75 19.27 -29.85 -37.73
C SER A 75 18.57 -28.53 -38.00
N THR A 76 18.75 -27.57 -37.09
CA THR A 76 18.27 -26.19 -37.23
C THR A 76 19.39 -25.22 -36.87
N ASP A 77 19.36 -24.02 -37.43
CA ASP A 77 20.25 -22.92 -37.10
C ASP A 77 19.69 -22.02 -35.98
N VAL A 78 18.47 -22.28 -35.50
CA VAL A 78 17.86 -21.57 -34.37
C VAL A 78 18.65 -21.85 -33.08
N THR A 79 19.07 -20.79 -32.40
CA THR A 79 19.91 -20.87 -31.19
C THR A 79 19.21 -20.39 -29.92
N ALA A 80 18.20 -19.53 -30.01
CA ALA A 80 17.48 -18.98 -28.86
C ALA A 80 16.12 -18.38 -29.25
N TYR A 81 15.32 -18.04 -28.24
CA TYR A 81 14.06 -17.32 -28.38
C TYR A 81 14.04 -16.05 -27.54
N ARG A 82 13.44 -14.98 -28.05
CA ARG A 82 13.14 -13.76 -27.31
C ARG A 82 11.65 -13.70 -27.04
N VAL A 83 11.28 -13.58 -25.78
CA VAL A 83 9.91 -13.72 -25.29
C VAL A 83 9.46 -12.44 -24.60
N ARG A 84 8.29 -11.92 -24.98
CA ARG A 84 7.66 -10.77 -24.34
C ARG A 84 6.21 -11.10 -24.00
N LEU A 85 5.79 -10.79 -22.78
CA LEU A 85 4.41 -10.95 -22.32
C LEU A 85 3.80 -9.57 -22.05
N THR A 86 2.53 -9.37 -22.41
CA THR A 86 1.75 -8.18 -22.02
C THR A 86 1.93 -7.86 -20.53
N GLY A 87 2.09 -6.57 -20.22
CA GLY A 87 2.29 -6.11 -18.84
C GLY A 87 3.67 -6.38 -18.24
N HIS A 88 4.60 -7.01 -18.97
CA HIS A 88 6.00 -7.14 -18.55
C HIS A 88 6.90 -6.14 -19.26
N MET A 89 7.84 -5.57 -18.51
CA MET A 89 8.86 -4.68 -19.04
C MET A 89 10.01 -5.50 -19.63
N GLY A 90 10.34 -5.24 -20.89
CA GLY A 90 11.42 -5.93 -21.60
C GLY A 90 11.05 -7.31 -22.14
N ALA A 91 12.05 -8.00 -22.67
CA ALA A 91 11.91 -9.34 -23.22
C ALA A 91 12.98 -10.26 -22.63
N VAL A 92 12.63 -11.52 -22.40
CA VAL A 92 13.52 -12.56 -21.85
C VAL A 92 14.10 -13.37 -22.99
N VAL A 93 15.41 -13.68 -22.93
CA VAL A 93 16.05 -14.61 -23.87
C VAL A 93 16.07 -16.01 -23.26
N VAL A 94 15.62 -16.99 -24.01
CA VAL A 94 15.58 -18.42 -23.65
C VAL A 94 16.49 -19.17 -24.63
N ASP A 95 17.60 -19.71 -24.13
CA ASP A 95 18.61 -20.36 -24.96
C ASP A 95 18.23 -21.79 -25.37
N GLY A 96 18.65 -22.17 -26.58
CA GLY A 96 18.45 -23.48 -27.19
C GLY A 96 17.36 -23.48 -28.26
N ALA A 97 17.50 -24.38 -29.24
CA ALA A 97 16.48 -24.62 -30.27
C ALA A 97 15.21 -25.25 -29.70
N GLU A 98 15.37 -26.10 -28.68
CA GLU A 98 14.29 -26.82 -28.00
C GLU A 98 14.42 -26.69 -26.48
N PRO A 99 14.22 -25.49 -25.91
CA PRO A 99 14.38 -25.28 -24.48
C PRO A 99 13.33 -26.08 -23.67
N PRO A 100 13.57 -26.28 -22.36
CA PRO A 100 12.53 -26.67 -21.43
C PRO A 100 11.33 -25.71 -21.48
N PRO A 101 10.12 -26.13 -21.04
CA PRO A 101 8.96 -25.25 -21.01
C PRO A 101 9.26 -23.93 -20.28
N TYR A 102 8.96 -22.82 -20.95
CA TYR A 102 9.05 -21.48 -20.41
C TYR A 102 7.84 -21.19 -19.52
N THR A 103 8.10 -20.70 -18.31
CA THR A 103 7.06 -20.28 -17.37
C THR A 103 6.71 -18.81 -17.58
N ALA A 104 5.53 -18.55 -18.11
CA ALA A 104 4.99 -17.20 -18.25
C ALA A 104 3.96 -16.91 -17.14
N VAL A 105 4.08 -15.78 -16.45
CA VAL A 105 3.21 -15.42 -15.31
C VAL A 105 2.47 -14.12 -15.61
N PRO A 106 1.22 -14.15 -16.10
CA PRO A 106 0.46 -12.92 -16.38
C PRO A 106 0.27 -12.05 -15.14
N SER A 107 0.50 -10.75 -15.25
CA SER A 107 0.37 -9.81 -14.13
C SER A 107 -1.02 -9.17 -14.03
N VAL A 108 -1.83 -9.25 -15.08
CA VAL A 108 -3.18 -8.65 -15.12
C VAL A 108 -4.17 -9.60 -15.80
N ALA A 109 -5.46 -9.39 -15.51
CA ALA A 109 -6.53 -10.11 -16.15
C ALA A 109 -6.83 -9.53 -17.54
N GLY A 110 -7.63 -10.26 -18.32
CA GLY A 110 -7.99 -9.86 -19.68
C GLY A 110 -7.07 -10.45 -20.75
N LEU A 111 -7.11 -9.86 -21.93
CA LEU A 111 -6.40 -10.36 -23.10
C LEU A 111 -4.89 -10.15 -22.94
N GLN A 112 -4.13 -11.24 -23.04
CA GLN A 112 -2.67 -11.27 -22.96
C GLN A 112 -2.09 -11.71 -24.29
N ILE A 113 -0.92 -11.18 -24.63
CA ILE A 113 -0.16 -11.53 -25.83
C ILE A 113 1.23 -11.96 -25.39
N LEU A 114 1.60 -13.20 -25.73
CA LEU A 114 2.95 -13.71 -25.63
C LEU A 114 3.60 -13.65 -27.02
N GLU A 115 4.49 -12.68 -27.22
CA GLU A 115 5.25 -12.52 -28.45
C GLU A 115 6.58 -13.27 -28.35
N VAL A 116 6.90 -14.08 -29.36
CA VAL A 116 8.12 -14.88 -29.42
C VAL A 116 8.82 -14.71 -30.76
N GLN A 117 10.12 -14.39 -30.73
CA GLN A 117 11.00 -14.33 -31.90
C GLN A 117 12.10 -15.38 -31.78
N ALA A 118 12.48 -16.04 -32.88
CA ALA A 118 13.62 -16.94 -32.94
C ALA A 118 14.91 -16.19 -33.33
N ARG A 119 16.06 -16.64 -32.80
CA ARG A 119 17.41 -16.17 -33.17
C ARG A 119 18.16 -17.25 -33.92
N ASP A 120 18.83 -16.92 -35.01
CA ASP A 120 19.73 -17.84 -35.72
C ASP A 120 21.14 -17.89 -35.11
N ARG A 121 22.06 -18.60 -35.77
CA ARG A 121 23.49 -18.65 -35.43
C ARG A 121 24.24 -17.36 -35.79
N GLY A 122 23.70 -16.55 -36.69
CA GLY A 122 24.18 -15.22 -37.06
C GLY A 122 23.75 -14.11 -36.09
N GLU A 123 23.10 -14.47 -34.97
CA GLU A 123 22.53 -13.58 -33.96
C GLU A 123 21.45 -12.62 -34.47
N ARG A 124 20.80 -12.96 -35.59
CA ARG A 124 19.70 -12.18 -36.16
C ARG A 124 18.36 -12.70 -35.63
N TRP A 125 17.46 -11.77 -35.32
CA TRP A 125 16.12 -12.07 -34.84
C TRP A 125 15.12 -12.10 -36.01
N GLY A 126 14.36 -13.18 -36.09
CA GLY A 126 13.26 -13.32 -37.04
C GLY A 126 11.99 -12.53 -36.66
N PRO A 127 10.93 -12.61 -37.49
CA PRO A 127 9.64 -12.04 -37.16
C PRO A 127 9.00 -12.70 -35.92
N SER A 128 8.10 -11.97 -35.25
CA SER A 128 7.39 -12.46 -34.06
C SER A 128 6.22 -13.38 -34.41
N THR A 129 6.06 -14.45 -33.65
CA THR A 129 4.79 -15.18 -33.49
C THR A 129 4.09 -14.67 -32.23
N SER A 130 2.78 -14.43 -32.29
CA SER A 130 1.98 -14.05 -31.11
C SER A 130 1.08 -15.20 -30.69
N PHE A 131 1.15 -15.56 -29.41
CA PHE A 131 0.16 -16.42 -28.77
C PHE A 131 -0.74 -15.56 -27.91
N THR A 132 -1.97 -15.34 -28.37
CA THR A 132 -2.95 -14.52 -27.66
C THR A 132 -3.81 -15.42 -26.77
N PHE A 133 -4.01 -15.06 -25.51
CA PHE A 133 -4.83 -15.83 -24.57
C PHE A 133 -5.56 -14.94 -23.59
N MET A 134 -6.69 -15.41 -23.05
CA MET A 134 -7.50 -14.67 -22.08
C MET A 134 -7.20 -15.15 -20.65
N VAL A 135 -6.93 -14.22 -19.75
CA VAL A 135 -6.78 -14.48 -18.31
C VAL A 135 -8.06 -14.05 -17.59
N LYS A 136 -8.63 -14.92 -16.74
CA LYS A 136 -9.85 -14.54 -15.97
C LYS A 136 -9.54 -13.42 -14.98
N GLN A 137 -10.56 -12.67 -14.59
CA GLN A 137 -10.50 -11.86 -13.38
C GLN A 137 -10.19 -12.77 -12.18
N ALA A 138 -9.31 -12.32 -11.30
CA ALA A 138 -9.06 -13.04 -10.05
C ALA A 138 -10.34 -13.00 -9.21
N PRO A 139 -10.72 -14.10 -8.53
CA PRO A 139 -11.86 -14.08 -7.62
C PRO A 139 -11.71 -12.96 -6.58
N GLY A 140 -12.81 -12.26 -6.33
CA GLY A 140 -12.95 -11.30 -5.23
C GLY A 140 -12.87 -11.94 -3.85
N ALA A 141 -13.24 -11.17 -2.82
CA ALA A 141 -13.27 -11.66 -1.45
C ALA A 141 -14.35 -12.73 -1.29
N VAL A 142 -14.04 -13.79 -0.53
CA VAL A 142 -14.98 -14.86 -0.13
C VAL A 142 -15.67 -14.56 1.20
N GLY A 143 -15.21 -13.52 1.91
CA GLY A 143 -15.88 -12.94 3.06
C GLY A 143 -15.53 -11.46 3.18
N GLN A 144 -16.51 -10.60 3.43
CA GLN A 144 -16.32 -9.15 3.54
C GLN A 144 -17.26 -8.53 4.58
N TRP A 145 -16.74 -7.79 5.54
CA TRP A 145 -17.51 -7.08 6.57
C TRP A 145 -17.08 -5.63 6.61
N GLN A 146 -17.90 -4.77 6.02
CA GLN A 146 -17.66 -3.33 5.91
C GLN A 146 -18.18 -2.54 7.11
N PHE A 147 -18.96 -3.17 7.99
CA PHE A 147 -19.62 -2.52 9.13
C PHE A 147 -20.53 -1.31 8.80
N ALA A 148 -20.79 -1.06 7.51
CA ALA A 148 -21.74 -0.07 7.00
C ALA A 148 -23.22 -0.42 7.29
N ASP A 149 -23.51 -1.64 7.76
CA ASP A 149 -24.87 -2.15 7.98
C ASP A 149 -25.41 -1.90 9.40
N ARG A 150 -24.79 -0.95 10.13
CA ARG A 150 -25.26 -0.50 11.44
C ARG A 150 -26.74 -0.10 11.37
N PRO A 151 -27.62 -0.71 12.21
CA PRO A 151 -29.01 -0.29 12.26
C PRO A 151 -29.15 1.17 12.73
N SER A 152 -30.12 1.90 12.19
CA SER A 152 -30.36 3.32 12.54
C SER A 152 -30.65 3.56 14.02
N ASN A 153 -31.16 2.54 14.74
CA ASN A 153 -31.37 2.58 16.19
C ASN A 153 -30.10 2.28 17.02
N GLY A 154 -28.97 1.97 16.36
CA GLY A 154 -27.68 1.67 16.96
C GLY A 154 -27.59 0.37 17.78
N SER A 155 -28.64 -0.46 17.79
CA SER A 155 -28.78 -1.58 18.74
C SER A 155 -28.56 -2.98 18.15
N GLY A 156 -28.14 -3.08 16.87
CA GLY A 156 -27.81 -4.35 16.23
C GLY A 156 -26.51 -4.96 16.76
N THR A 157 -26.43 -6.29 16.76
CA THR A 157 -25.22 -7.04 17.16
C THR A 157 -24.75 -7.99 16.07
N THR A 158 -25.09 -7.70 14.81
CA THR A 158 -24.70 -8.51 13.66
C THR A 158 -24.26 -7.59 12.54
N THR A 159 -23.15 -7.92 11.89
CA THR A 159 -22.74 -7.33 10.62
C THR A 159 -22.74 -8.40 9.54
N LYS A 160 -23.21 -8.04 8.35
CA LYS A 160 -23.36 -8.94 7.22
C LYS A 160 -22.05 -9.21 6.51
N ASP A 161 -21.91 -10.42 6.02
CA ASP A 161 -20.92 -10.75 5.00
C ASP A 161 -21.44 -10.29 3.62
N THR A 162 -20.82 -9.26 3.05
CA THR A 162 -21.18 -8.64 1.77
C THR A 162 -20.34 -9.14 0.60
N ALA A 163 -19.50 -10.16 0.79
CA ALA A 163 -18.68 -10.72 -0.26
C ALA A 163 -19.50 -11.13 -1.50
N SER A 164 -18.90 -10.99 -2.68
CA SER A 164 -19.49 -11.43 -3.94
C SER A 164 -19.08 -12.86 -4.31
N GLU A 165 -17.91 -13.33 -3.87
CA GLU A 165 -17.46 -14.70 -4.08
C GLU A 165 -17.87 -15.63 -2.93
N GLY A 166 -17.58 -16.92 -3.08
CA GLY A 166 -17.91 -17.95 -2.10
C GLY A 166 -19.38 -18.40 -2.17
N THR A 167 -19.63 -19.65 -1.80
CA THR A 167 -20.97 -20.27 -1.87
C THR A 167 -21.82 -20.04 -0.61
N GLU A 168 -21.19 -19.60 0.48
CA GLU A 168 -21.82 -19.34 1.76
C GLU A 168 -21.50 -17.92 2.23
N ARG A 169 -22.32 -17.38 3.14
CA ARG A 169 -22.10 -16.09 3.77
C ARG A 169 -21.91 -16.26 5.26
N HIS A 170 -20.93 -15.56 5.80
CA HIS A 170 -20.45 -15.76 7.16
C HIS A 170 -20.71 -14.51 8.03
N ASP A 171 -21.97 -14.09 8.17
CA ASP A 171 -22.32 -12.97 9.05
C ASP A 171 -21.65 -13.05 10.44
N ALA A 172 -21.15 -11.92 10.92
CA ALA A 172 -20.42 -11.84 12.19
C ALA A 172 -21.30 -11.28 13.30
N SER A 173 -21.28 -11.92 14.46
CA SER A 173 -21.99 -11.47 15.67
C SER A 173 -21.05 -10.71 16.61
N LEU A 174 -21.46 -9.50 17.02
CA LEU A 174 -20.78 -8.65 17.99
C LEU A 174 -21.06 -9.14 19.42
N LYS A 175 -20.01 -9.33 20.22
CA LYS A 175 -20.05 -9.96 21.55
C LYS A 175 -19.11 -9.27 22.53
N GLY A 176 -19.22 -9.61 23.82
CA GLY A 176 -18.28 -9.18 24.86
C GLY A 176 -18.27 -7.67 25.14
N GLY A 177 -19.30 -6.95 24.70
CA GLY A 177 -19.38 -5.50 24.81
C GLY A 177 -19.05 -4.74 23.52
N ALA A 178 -18.75 -5.44 22.42
CA ALA A 178 -18.57 -4.85 21.10
C ALA A 178 -19.85 -4.12 20.65
N THR A 179 -19.66 -2.99 19.97
CA THR A 179 -20.74 -2.13 19.45
C THR A 179 -20.27 -1.46 18.15
N TRP A 180 -21.03 -0.50 17.65
CA TRP A 180 -20.69 0.31 16.48
C TRP A 180 -20.13 1.67 16.88
N SER A 181 -19.28 2.22 16.03
CA SER A 181 -18.72 3.57 16.16
C SER A 181 -19.00 4.39 14.89
N ASP A 182 -19.21 5.71 15.05
CA ASP A 182 -19.30 6.67 13.94
C ASP A 182 -17.90 7.05 13.39
N ARG A 183 -16.82 6.47 13.96
CA ARG A 183 -15.45 6.63 13.46
C ARG A 183 -15.18 5.52 12.47
N ALA A 184 -15.51 5.74 11.21
CA ALA A 184 -15.32 4.75 10.15
C ALA A 184 -14.24 5.19 9.16
N ARG A 185 -13.69 4.21 8.45
CA ARG A 185 -12.62 4.43 7.48
C ARG A 185 -13.14 5.08 6.19
N ARG A 186 -14.40 4.87 5.80
CA ARG A 186 -15.01 5.55 4.62
C ARG A 186 -15.64 6.90 4.92
N GLY A 187 -15.49 7.42 6.15
CA GLY A 187 -15.96 8.76 6.52
C GLY A 187 -17.27 8.75 7.32
N GLU A 188 -17.95 9.89 7.37
CA GLU A 188 -19.01 10.15 8.37
C GLU A 188 -20.33 9.43 8.11
N ALA A 189 -20.57 8.94 6.89
CA ALA A 189 -21.78 8.20 6.54
C ALA A 189 -21.69 6.70 6.89
N ASP A 190 -20.51 6.26 7.36
CA ASP A 190 -20.18 4.86 7.57
C ASP A 190 -20.00 4.55 9.06
N SER A 191 -19.84 3.28 9.41
CA SER A 191 -19.65 2.81 10.79
C SER A 191 -18.55 1.77 10.88
N SER A 192 -17.90 1.68 12.04
CA SER A 192 -16.88 0.64 12.30
C SER A 192 -17.21 -0.19 13.53
N LEU A 193 -16.50 -1.32 13.69
CA LEU A 193 -16.57 -2.14 14.89
C LEU A 193 -15.85 -1.46 16.05
N ASP A 194 -16.59 -1.12 17.10
CA ASP A 194 -16.06 -0.59 18.35
C ASP A 194 -15.73 -1.70 19.35
N LEU A 195 -14.43 -1.83 19.62
CA LEU A 195 -13.87 -2.73 20.64
C LEU A 195 -13.22 -1.94 21.79
N ASN A 196 -13.29 -0.61 21.75
CA ASN A 196 -12.61 0.26 22.67
C ASN A 196 -13.56 0.76 23.76
N SER A 197 -13.48 0.13 24.93
CA SER A 197 -14.27 0.56 26.09
C SER A 197 -13.40 0.81 27.30
N SER A 198 -13.56 2.00 27.89
CA SER A 198 -12.97 2.33 29.20
C SER A 198 -13.61 1.52 30.34
N ALA A 199 -14.83 1.02 30.17
CA ALA A 199 -15.49 0.16 31.16
C ALA A 199 -14.80 -1.22 31.24
N PRO A 200 -14.22 -1.62 32.40
CA PRO A 200 -13.42 -2.85 32.50
C PRO A 200 -14.14 -4.13 32.08
N ARG A 201 -15.46 -4.20 32.29
CA ARG A 201 -16.27 -5.38 31.92
C ARG A 201 -16.43 -5.57 30.41
N LYS A 202 -16.18 -4.54 29.60
CA LYS A 202 -16.30 -4.54 28.13
C LYS A 202 -14.95 -4.56 27.41
N GLN A 203 -13.83 -4.67 28.14
CA GLN A 203 -12.48 -4.83 27.58
C GLN A 203 -12.22 -6.23 27.01
N LYS A 204 -13.29 -6.99 26.72
CA LYS A 204 -13.27 -8.30 26.09
C LYS A 204 -14.23 -8.35 24.89
N ALA A 205 -14.43 -7.21 24.25
CA ALA A 205 -15.24 -7.04 23.06
C ALA A 205 -14.61 -7.79 21.88
N TYR A 206 -15.45 -8.38 21.01
CA TYR A 206 -15.03 -9.02 19.76
C TYR A 206 -16.25 -9.22 18.85
N ALA A 207 -16.02 -9.44 17.56
CA ALA A 207 -17.00 -10.04 16.65
C ALA A 207 -16.54 -11.44 16.20
N THR A 208 -17.48 -12.30 15.85
CA THR A 208 -17.19 -13.68 15.41
C THR A 208 -18.17 -14.15 14.36
N THR A 209 -17.68 -14.82 13.33
CA THR A 209 -18.51 -15.58 12.39
C THR A 209 -18.91 -16.93 13.03
N ALA A 210 -19.89 -17.61 12.44
CA ALA A 210 -20.34 -18.94 12.90
C ALA A 210 -19.37 -20.07 12.52
N GLY A 211 -18.71 -19.94 11.36
CA GLY A 211 -17.79 -20.91 10.79
C GLY A 211 -16.67 -20.24 9.99
N PRO A 212 -15.65 -21.00 9.57
CA PRO A 212 -14.48 -20.44 8.91
C PRO A 212 -14.84 -19.92 7.50
N PRO A 213 -14.51 -18.67 7.16
CA PRO A 213 -14.73 -18.14 5.80
C PRO A 213 -13.67 -18.63 4.80
N VAL A 214 -12.58 -19.23 5.28
CA VAL A 214 -11.50 -19.80 4.47
C VAL A 214 -10.96 -21.09 5.05
N ASN A 215 -10.48 -21.95 4.15
CA ASN A 215 -9.61 -23.06 4.47
C ASN A 215 -8.19 -22.55 4.75
N THR A 216 -7.79 -22.59 6.03
CA THR A 216 -6.48 -22.10 6.48
C THR A 216 -5.33 -23.07 6.24
N ALA A 217 -5.55 -24.24 5.61
CA ALA A 217 -4.46 -25.10 5.15
C ALA A 217 -3.99 -24.76 3.73
N GLU A 218 -4.79 -23.98 2.98
CA GLU A 218 -4.50 -23.54 1.62
C GLU A 218 -4.09 -22.07 1.58
N SER A 219 -3.61 -21.56 0.44
CA SER A 219 -3.30 -20.14 0.31
C SER A 219 -4.51 -19.25 0.61
N PHE A 220 -4.31 -18.21 1.43
CA PHE A 220 -5.34 -17.23 1.76
C PHE A 220 -4.73 -15.86 2.05
N THR A 221 -5.57 -14.84 1.98
CA THR A 221 -5.25 -13.48 2.41
C THR A 221 -6.35 -12.98 3.32
N VAL A 222 -5.97 -12.25 4.37
CA VAL A 222 -6.90 -11.51 5.24
C VAL A 222 -6.47 -10.07 5.31
N SER A 223 -7.41 -9.13 5.34
CA SER A 223 -7.13 -7.72 5.57
C SER A 223 -8.16 -7.06 6.49
N ALA A 224 -7.74 -5.98 7.12
CA ALA A 224 -8.61 -5.09 7.87
C ALA A 224 -7.98 -3.70 7.95
N TRP A 225 -8.82 -2.68 8.07
CA TRP A 225 -8.41 -1.41 8.66
C TRP A 225 -8.50 -1.50 10.17
N ALA A 226 -7.43 -1.08 10.86
CA ALA A 226 -7.33 -1.11 12.30
C ALA A 226 -6.97 0.28 12.84
N TYR A 227 -7.71 0.72 13.86
CA TYR A 227 -7.42 1.92 14.63
C TYR A 227 -7.00 1.49 16.03
N LEU A 228 -5.70 1.41 16.30
CA LEU A 228 -5.16 0.95 17.58
C LEU A 228 -5.28 2.06 18.64
N ALA A 229 -6.04 1.84 19.72
CA ALA A 229 -6.22 2.87 20.75
C ALA A 229 -5.03 3.01 21.68
N ASN A 230 -4.28 1.93 21.93
CA ASN A 230 -3.10 1.93 22.79
C ASN A 230 -2.15 0.78 22.45
N THR A 231 -0.90 0.88 22.93
CA THR A 231 0.20 -0.04 22.62
C THR A 231 0.68 -0.85 23.83
N THR A 232 -0.14 -0.93 24.89
CA THR A 232 0.30 -1.43 26.20
C THR A 232 0.34 -2.96 26.33
N SER A 233 -0.27 -3.68 25.38
CA SER A 233 -0.38 -5.14 25.39
C SER A 233 -0.48 -5.70 23.97
N ASP A 234 -0.25 -7.02 23.82
CA ASP A 234 -0.49 -7.74 22.58
C ASP A 234 -2.00 -7.77 22.26
N GLN A 235 -2.35 -7.41 21.03
CA GLN A 235 -3.74 -7.17 20.64
C GLN A 235 -4.00 -7.72 19.24
N ALA A 236 -4.98 -8.62 19.10
CA ALA A 236 -5.30 -9.31 17.86
C ALA A 236 -6.46 -8.63 17.11
N VAL A 237 -6.18 -8.15 15.90
CA VAL A 237 -7.17 -7.57 14.98
C VAL A 237 -8.04 -8.68 14.39
N LEU A 238 -7.42 -9.68 13.75
CA LEU A 238 -8.09 -10.84 13.16
C LEU A 238 -7.39 -12.14 13.59
N SER A 239 -8.15 -13.21 13.79
CA SER A 239 -7.59 -14.55 13.96
C SER A 239 -8.54 -15.67 13.53
N ALA A 240 -7.98 -16.82 13.15
CA ALA A 240 -8.73 -18.06 12.96
C ALA A 240 -8.30 -19.10 14.01
N PRO A 241 -9.08 -19.29 15.10
CA PRO A 241 -8.67 -20.13 16.21
C PRO A 241 -8.94 -21.63 15.96
N GLY A 242 -7.95 -22.46 16.21
CA GLY A 242 -8.09 -23.89 16.45
C GLY A 242 -8.56 -24.21 17.86
N THR A 243 -8.21 -25.40 18.33
CA THR A 243 -8.50 -25.90 19.68
C THR A 243 -7.61 -25.24 20.72
N HIS A 244 -6.31 -25.15 20.42
CA HIS A 244 -5.25 -24.68 21.30
C HIS A 244 -4.59 -23.39 20.80
N ASP A 245 -4.37 -23.27 19.50
CA ASP A 245 -3.71 -22.10 18.91
C ASP A 245 -4.49 -21.49 17.74
N ALA A 246 -3.98 -20.44 17.11
CA ALA A 246 -4.57 -19.80 15.95
C ALA A 246 -3.83 -20.18 14.65
N ALA A 247 -4.61 -20.54 13.62
CA ALA A 247 -4.09 -20.84 12.28
C ALA A 247 -3.53 -19.59 11.59
N PHE A 248 -4.00 -18.41 12.01
CA PHE A 248 -3.31 -17.15 11.84
C PHE A 248 -3.74 -16.14 12.90
N GLU A 249 -2.92 -15.12 13.11
CA GLU A 249 -3.20 -13.95 13.93
C GLU A 249 -2.59 -12.71 13.27
N LEU A 250 -3.44 -11.74 12.91
CA LEU A 250 -3.05 -10.39 12.52
C LEU A 250 -3.14 -9.51 13.77
N SER A 251 -2.01 -8.97 14.24
CA SER A 251 -1.92 -8.38 15.59
C SER A 251 -0.91 -7.25 15.71
N TYR A 252 -1.03 -6.50 16.81
CA TYR A 252 0.05 -5.69 17.36
C TYR A 252 0.79 -6.48 18.45
N SER A 253 2.12 -6.55 18.36
CA SER A 253 3.00 -7.09 19.40
C SER A 253 3.54 -5.95 20.27
N ALA A 254 3.19 -5.95 21.55
CA ALA A 254 3.72 -4.97 22.52
C ALA A 254 5.19 -5.24 22.87
N GLN A 255 5.61 -6.51 22.85
CA GLN A 255 7.00 -6.88 23.09
C GLN A 255 7.93 -6.30 22.02
N HIS A 256 7.57 -6.47 20.74
CA HIS A 256 8.38 -6.00 19.61
C HIS A 256 8.04 -4.57 19.19
N LYS A 257 6.91 -4.04 19.68
CA LYS A 257 6.32 -2.74 19.31
C LYS A 257 6.12 -2.64 17.80
N LYS A 258 5.52 -3.67 17.22
CA LYS A 258 5.36 -3.85 15.77
C LYS A 258 4.01 -4.47 15.45
N TRP A 259 3.49 -4.13 14.28
CA TRP A 259 2.47 -4.96 13.63
C TRP A 259 3.07 -6.32 13.28
N ALA A 260 2.24 -7.37 13.31
CA ALA A 260 2.66 -8.74 13.11
C ALA A 260 1.56 -9.55 12.41
N PHE A 261 1.98 -10.44 11.51
CA PHE A 261 1.15 -11.53 11.01
C PHE A 261 1.83 -12.84 11.38
N GLY A 262 1.16 -13.64 12.22
CA GLY A 262 1.70 -14.87 12.76
C GLY A 262 0.80 -16.07 12.52
N ARG A 263 1.38 -17.26 12.64
CA ARG A 263 0.68 -18.54 12.59
C ARG A 263 1.32 -19.53 13.56
N GLY A 264 0.49 -20.27 14.30
CA GLY A 264 0.95 -21.41 15.07
C GLY A 264 1.39 -22.56 14.16
N ALA A 265 2.59 -23.10 14.39
CA ALA A 265 3.15 -24.19 13.59
C ALA A 265 2.26 -25.46 13.59
N GLN A 266 1.50 -25.69 14.66
CA GLN A 266 0.50 -26.76 14.82
C GLN A 266 -0.62 -26.29 15.76
N ASP A 267 -1.80 -26.95 15.73
CA ASP A 267 -2.83 -26.73 16.75
C ASP A 267 -2.51 -27.50 18.06
N ARG A 268 -1.48 -27.04 18.78
CA ARG A 268 -1.03 -27.63 20.05
C ARG A 268 -0.72 -26.56 21.08
N ARG A 269 -0.83 -26.93 22.35
CA ARG A 269 -0.36 -26.07 23.45
C ARG A 269 1.15 -25.86 23.30
N HIS A 270 1.61 -24.64 23.56
CA HIS A 270 3.02 -24.24 23.52
C HIS A 270 3.68 -24.52 22.16
N THR A 271 2.91 -24.43 21.06
CA THR A 271 3.49 -24.49 19.71
C THR A 271 4.41 -23.29 19.48
N THR A 272 5.38 -23.45 18.59
CA THR A 272 6.13 -22.32 18.05
C THR A 272 5.23 -21.52 17.12
N ASP A 273 5.19 -20.20 17.32
CA ASP A 273 4.59 -19.27 16.38
C ASP A 273 5.65 -18.81 15.38
N VAL A 274 5.33 -18.88 14.09
CA VAL A 274 6.13 -18.23 13.05
C VAL A 274 5.48 -16.88 12.75
N VAL A 275 6.28 -15.81 12.72
CA VAL A 275 5.78 -14.43 12.66
C VAL A 275 6.54 -13.63 11.61
N SER A 276 5.79 -12.94 10.75
CA SER A 276 6.26 -11.85 9.90
C SER A 276 5.96 -10.52 10.63
N TYR A 277 7.00 -9.74 10.92
CA TYR A 277 6.89 -8.46 11.64
C TYR A 277 6.96 -7.28 10.67
N GLY A 278 6.30 -6.18 11.05
CA GLY A 278 6.44 -4.90 10.35
C GLY A 278 7.86 -4.37 10.36
N ASP A 279 8.27 -3.68 9.30
CA ASP A 279 9.60 -3.07 9.21
C ASP A 279 9.72 -1.92 10.22
N ALA A 280 8.71 -1.05 10.24
CA ALA A 280 8.61 0.08 11.16
C ALA A 280 8.43 -0.39 12.61
N ALA A 281 9.28 0.13 13.50
CA ALA A 281 9.08 0.02 14.95
C ALA A 281 8.20 1.16 15.46
N HIS A 282 7.45 0.91 16.53
CA HIS A 282 6.58 1.89 17.19
C HIS A 282 5.50 2.47 16.26
N PRO A 283 4.63 1.64 15.65
CA PRO A 283 3.52 2.16 14.86
C PRO A 283 2.65 3.09 15.73
N PRO A 284 2.19 4.23 15.19
CA PRO A 284 1.41 5.19 15.95
C PRO A 284 0.06 4.60 16.39
N ALA A 285 -0.32 4.88 17.62
CA ALA A 285 -1.69 4.66 18.09
C ALA A 285 -2.58 5.85 17.70
N GLY A 286 -3.89 5.64 17.66
CA GLY A 286 -4.85 6.69 17.40
C GLY A 286 -4.94 7.07 15.92
N VAL A 287 -4.52 6.20 15.01
CA VAL A 287 -4.61 6.42 13.56
C VAL A 287 -5.11 5.15 12.88
N TRP A 288 -5.72 5.31 11.70
CA TRP A 288 -6.11 4.20 10.85
C TRP A 288 -4.90 3.64 10.10
N THR A 289 -4.70 2.33 10.18
CA THR A 289 -3.68 1.59 9.44
C THR A 289 -4.33 0.40 8.75
N HIS A 290 -4.09 0.24 7.45
CA HIS A 290 -4.49 -0.97 6.73
C HIS A 290 -3.47 -2.08 6.99
N LEU A 291 -3.96 -3.26 7.37
CA LEU A 291 -3.15 -4.43 7.64
C LEU A 291 -3.64 -5.58 6.78
N ALA A 292 -2.72 -6.33 6.18
CA ALA A 292 -3.05 -7.59 5.54
C ALA A 292 -2.02 -8.66 5.85
N GLY A 293 -2.48 -9.90 5.95
CA GLY A 293 -1.64 -11.09 6.12
C GLY A 293 -1.86 -12.04 4.96
N VAL A 294 -0.78 -12.43 4.31
CA VAL A 294 -0.79 -13.40 3.19
C VAL A 294 -0.15 -14.69 3.67
N PHE A 295 -0.85 -15.81 3.49
CA PHE A 295 -0.30 -17.15 3.59
C PHE A 295 -0.32 -17.78 2.21
N ASP A 296 0.83 -18.26 1.76
CA ASP A 296 1.01 -18.79 0.41
C ASP A 296 1.69 -20.16 0.43
N THR A 297 0.90 -21.17 0.06
CA THR A 297 1.29 -22.59 -0.13
C THR A 297 1.93 -22.87 -1.48
N LYS A 298 2.17 -21.84 -2.30
CA LYS A 298 2.63 -21.95 -3.69
C LYS A 298 1.70 -22.76 -4.60
N ARG A 299 0.51 -23.12 -4.09
CA ARG A 299 -0.51 -23.95 -4.76
C ARG A 299 0.03 -25.34 -5.11
N ASP A 300 0.91 -25.86 -4.28
CA ASP A 300 1.46 -27.19 -4.42
C ASP A 300 1.29 -27.99 -3.12
N ALA A 301 1.74 -29.25 -3.12
CA ALA A 301 1.66 -30.13 -1.95
C ALA A 301 2.91 -30.06 -1.04
N ASP A 302 3.92 -29.26 -1.42
CA ASP A 302 5.20 -29.15 -0.75
C ASP A 302 5.20 -28.02 0.28
N SER A 303 4.76 -28.35 1.49
CA SER A 303 4.75 -27.41 2.62
C SER A 303 6.13 -26.83 3.03
N THR A 304 7.25 -27.28 2.44
CA THR A 304 8.58 -26.77 2.79
C THR A 304 8.84 -25.37 2.23
N ASN A 305 8.07 -24.96 1.20
CA ASN A 305 8.17 -23.64 0.57
C ASN A 305 7.06 -22.67 1.00
N ASP A 306 6.17 -23.09 1.91
CA ASP A 306 5.06 -22.27 2.42
C ASP A 306 5.58 -20.99 3.08
N THR A 307 4.95 -19.87 2.74
CA THR A 307 5.35 -18.54 3.26
C THR A 307 4.22 -17.78 3.92
N ILE A 308 4.57 -16.95 4.91
CA ILE A 308 3.72 -15.87 5.41
C ILE A 308 4.36 -14.50 5.20
N GLN A 309 3.54 -13.48 4.97
CA GLN A 309 4.01 -12.10 4.86
C GLN A 309 2.97 -11.11 5.38
N LEU A 310 3.43 -10.13 6.16
CA LEU A 310 2.63 -8.98 6.59
C LEU A 310 2.70 -7.87 5.54
N PHE A 311 1.59 -7.16 5.36
CA PHE A 311 1.50 -5.93 4.59
C PHE A 311 0.90 -4.82 5.46
N VAL A 312 1.47 -3.62 5.36
CA VAL A 312 1.00 -2.40 6.05
C VAL A 312 0.75 -1.34 4.99
N ASN A 313 -0.46 -0.77 4.95
CA ASN A 313 -0.89 0.22 3.96
C ASN A 313 -0.59 -0.22 2.52
N GLY A 314 -0.87 -1.49 2.23
CA GLY A 314 -0.70 -2.09 0.90
C GLY A 314 0.74 -2.46 0.54
N ARG A 315 1.71 -2.23 1.44
CA ARG A 315 3.13 -2.50 1.18
C ARG A 315 3.62 -3.74 1.92
N PRO A 316 4.39 -4.61 1.26
CA PRO A 316 5.01 -5.76 1.92
C PRO A 316 5.93 -5.29 3.05
N GLN A 317 5.98 -6.06 4.14
CA GLN A 317 6.87 -5.84 5.26
C GLN A 317 7.92 -6.96 5.27
N GLY A 318 9.17 -6.59 5.01
CA GLY A 318 10.27 -7.54 4.79
C GLY A 318 10.00 -8.57 3.69
N GLU A 319 10.89 -9.55 3.59
CA GLU A 319 10.72 -10.70 2.70
C GLU A 319 9.71 -11.72 3.28
N PRO A 320 9.02 -12.52 2.42
CA PRO A 320 8.19 -13.61 2.89
C PRO A 320 8.95 -14.59 3.80
N VAL A 321 8.36 -14.93 4.95
CA VAL A 321 8.97 -15.84 5.92
C VAL A 321 8.60 -17.28 5.56
N THR A 322 9.58 -18.11 5.21
CA THR A 322 9.38 -19.55 4.96
C THR A 322 9.15 -20.31 6.27
N LEU A 323 7.99 -20.94 6.40
CA LEU A 323 7.53 -21.56 7.65
C LEU A 323 8.40 -22.74 8.09
N ALA A 324 8.76 -23.62 7.15
CA ALA A 324 9.59 -24.80 7.44
C ALA A 324 11.03 -24.45 7.84
N THR A 325 11.57 -23.33 7.34
CA THR A 325 12.87 -22.79 7.75
C THR A 325 12.81 -22.19 9.15
N ALA A 326 11.70 -21.51 9.49
CA ALA A 326 11.51 -20.94 10.81
C ALA A 326 11.34 -22.02 11.91
N THR A 327 10.69 -23.14 11.59
CA THR A 327 10.58 -24.28 12.52
C THR A 327 10.30 -25.61 11.80
N SER A 328 11.04 -26.65 12.16
CA SER A 328 10.84 -28.02 11.64
C SER A 328 9.52 -28.67 12.09
N ALA A 329 8.87 -28.08 13.10
CA ALA A 329 7.57 -28.50 13.61
C ALA A 329 6.40 -28.06 12.72
N TYR A 330 6.61 -27.16 11.76
CA TYR A 330 5.54 -26.63 10.91
C TYR A 330 4.78 -27.73 10.18
N ARG A 331 3.46 -27.77 10.34
CA ARG A 331 2.56 -28.61 9.53
C ARG A 331 1.35 -27.76 9.14
N PRO A 332 0.93 -27.70 7.86
CA PRO A 332 -0.31 -27.06 7.48
C PRO A 332 -1.50 -27.66 8.25
N TRP A 333 -2.43 -26.82 8.68
CA TRP A 333 -3.61 -27.26 9.43
C TRP A 333 -4.81 -26.32 9.25
N THR A 334 -6.01 -26.87 9.45
CA THR A 334 -7.27 -26.15 9.25
C THR A 334 -7.89 -25.69 10.58
N SER A 335 -8.30 -24.43 10.64
CA SER A 335 -9.18 -23.93 11.69
C SER A 335 -10.63 -24.28 11.34
N ALA A 336 -11.33 -24.98 12.24
CA ALA A 336 -12.76 -25.25 12.11
C ALA A 336 -13.64 -24.19 12.80
N SER A 337 -13.05 -23.24 13.52
CA SER A 337 -13.81 -22.18 14.20
C SER A 337 -14.08 -20.99 13.28
N GLY A 338 -15.10 -20.21 13.63
CA GLY A 338 -15.35 -18.92 12.99
C GLY A 338 -14.19 -17.92 13.13
N LEU A 339 -14.06 -17.07 12.11
CA LEU A 339 -13.16 -15.92 12.12
C LEU A 339 -13.46 -15.05 13.34
N GLN A 340 -12.42 -14.66 14.07
CA GLN A 340 -12.51 -13.73 15.19
C GLN A 340 -12.01 -12.37 14.73
N MET A 341 -12.76 -11.32 15.08
CA MET A 341 -12.36 -9.93 14.93
C MET A 341 -12.22 -9.36 16.34
N GLY A 342 -11.01 -8.97 16.74
CA GLY A 342 -10.74 -8.33 18.02
C GLY A 342 -10.26 -9.23 19.16
N ARG A 343 -9.92 -10.50 18.89
CA ARG A 343 -9.26 -11.39 19.87
C ARG A 343 -8.58 -12.56 19.18
N SER A 344 -7.74 -13.27 19.94
CA SER A 344 -7.13 -14.52 19.50
C SER A 344 -7.27 -15.63 20.55
N LYS A 345 -6.81 -16.84 20.23
CA LYS A 345 -6.73 -17.97 21.16
C LYS A 345 -5.30 -18.50 21.14
N ALA A 346 -4.67 -18.60 22.31
CA ALA A 346 -3.43 -19.34 22.48
C ALA A 346 -3.50 -20.20 23.74
N ASN A 347 -2.81 -21.34 23.73
CA ASN A 347 -2.87 -22.34 24.81
C ASN A 347 -4.32 -22.70 25.23
N GLY A 348 -5.25 -22.73 24.28
CA GLY A 348 -6.65 -23.07 24.45
C GLY A 348 -7.51 -22.02 25.17
N ARG A 349 -7.03 -20.77 25.29
CA ARG A 349 -7.75 -19.68 25.97
C ARG A 349 -7.85 -18.45 25.07
N HIS A 350 -9.03 -17.84 25.03
CA HIS A 350 -9.21 -16.56 24.35
C HIS A 350 -8.53 -15.42 25.12
N GLN A 351 -7.71 -14.63 24.42
CA GLN A 351 -6.88 -13.55 24.95
C GLN A 351 -6.52 -12.55 23.84
N ARG A 352 -5.60 -11.60 24.11
CA ARG A 352 -5.14 -10.56 23.17
C ARG A 352 -6.30 -9.75 22.59
N TYR A 353 -7.21 -9.31 23.46
CA TYR A 353 -8.38 -8.52 23.03
C TYR A 353 -7.91 -7.18 22.46
N PHE A 354 -8.43 -6.82 21.29
CA PHE A 354 -8.10 -5.56 20.64
C PHE A 354 -8.82 -4.39 21.30
N HIS A 355 -8.11 -3.29 21.52
CA HIS A 355 -8.65 -2.04 22.01
C HIS A 355 -8.54 -0.99 20.91
N GLY A 356 -9.65 -0.72 20.25
CA GLY A 356 -9.67 0.15 19.09
C GLY A 356 -10.91 0.00 18.23
N TYR A 357 -10.78 0.43 16.99
CA TYR A 357 -11.80 0.25 15.96
C TYR A 357 -11.27 -0.68 14.87
N VAL A 358 -12.14 -1.51 14.31
CA VAL A 358 -11.84 -2.38 13.17
C VAL A 358 -12.86 -2.12 12.08
N ASP A 359 -12.41 -2.06 10.84
CA ASP A 359 -13.25 -1.73 9.70
C ASP A 359 -12.80 -2.47 8.43
N GLU A 360 -13.68 -2.56 7.43
CA GLU A 360 -13.37 -3.09 6.09
C GLU A 360 -12.59 -4.42 6.11
N VAL A 361 -13.12 -5.39 6.87
CA VAL A 361 -12.51 -6.72 6.97
C VAL A 361 -12.81 -7.49 5.70
N ALA A 362 -11.78 -8.05 5.07
CA ALA A 362 -11.95 -8.87 3.87
C ALA A 362 -11.04 -10.09 3.90
N VAL A 363 -11.51 -11.17 3.27
CA VAL A 363 -10.84 -12.47 3.24
C VAL A 363 -10.92 -13.06 1.85
N TRP A 364 -9.81 -13.60 1.36
CA TRP A 364 -9.68 -14.26 0.06
C TRP A 364 -9.11 -15.67 0.21
N GLN A 365 -9.68 -16.65 -0.49
CA GLN A 365 -9.10 -17.99 -0.60
C GLN A 365 -7.99 -18.05 -1.67
N ARG A 366 -7.07 -17.09 -1.60
CA ARG A 366 -5.85 -17.02 -2.42
C ARG A 366 -4.82 -16.11 -1.77
N ALA A 367 -3.56 -16.33 -2.11
CA ALA A 367 -2.51 -15.36 -1.82
C ALA A 367 -2.64 -14.16 -2.77
N LEU A 368 -2.95 -12.98 -2.23
CA LEU A 368 -2.96 -11.74 -3.00
C LEU A 368 -1.53 -11.27 -3.26
N ARG A 369 -1.34 -10.60 -4.40
CA ARG A 369 -0.05 -10.05 -4.77
C ARG A 369 0.11 -8.65 -4.18
N PRO A 370 1.35 -8.13 -4.04
CA PRO A 370 1.59 -6.78 -3.53
C PRO A 370 0.77 -5.70 -4.26
N MET A 371 0.64 -5.79 -5.59
CA MET A 371 -0.16 -4.84 -6.37
C MET A 371 -1.66 -4.89 -6.06
N ASP A 372 -2.21 -6.08 -5.82
CA ASP A 372 -3.63 -6.24 -5.48
C ASP A 372 -3.89 -5.65 -4.08
N LEU A 373 -2.96 -5.85 -3.14
CA LEU A 373 -3.06 -5.33 -1.78
C LEU A 373 -2.89 -3.80 -1.68
N ARG A 374 -2.16 -3.18 -2.62
CA ARG A 374 -2.14 -1.71 -2.75
C ARG A 374 -3.54 -1.20 -3.08
N LEU A 375 -4.20 -1.77 -4.09
CA LEU A 375 -5.56 -1.37 -4.48
C LEU A 375 -6.57 -1.62 -3.37
N VAL A 376 -6.49 -2.76 -2.68
CA VAL A 376 -7.34 -3.04 -1.50
C VAL A 376 -7.16 -1.96 -0.43
N SER A 377 -5.93 -1.47 -0.23
CA SER A 377 -5.67 -0.42 0.77
C SER A 377 -6.16 0.97 0.38
N ASP A 378 -6.49 1.26 -0.88
CA ASP A 378 -7.09 2.55 -1.23
C ASP A 378 -8.58 2.63 -0.89
N LEU A 379 -9.24 1.46 -0.76
CA LEU A 379 -10.68 1.34 -0.58
C LEU A 379 -11.46 2.14 -1.63
N GLU A 380 -11.06 2.06 -2.90
CA GLU A 380 -11.73 2.78 -3.98
C GLU A 380 -13.22 2.41 -4.07
N ASP A 381 -14.05 3.43 -4.25
CA ASP A 381 -15.46 3.33 -4.57
C ASP A 381 -15.76 4.25 -5.76
N GLU A 382 -16.38 3.74 -6.81
CA GLU A 382 -16.63 4.47 -8.07
C GLU A 382 -15.42 5.27 -8.61
N TYR A 383 -14.21 4.69 -8.54
CA TYR A 383 -12.93 5.32 -8.94
C TYR A 383 -12.43 6.47 -8.05
N GLU A 384 -13.04 6.66 -6.88
CA GLU A 384 -12.62 7.61 -5.86
C GLU A 384 -12.09 6.85 -4.63
N PRO A 385 -10.89 7.16 -4.13
CA PRO A 385 -10.39 6.55 -2.91
C PRO A 385 -11.24 7.00 -1.71
N ALA A 386 -11.62 6.06 -0.85
CA ALA A 386 -12.36 6.42 0.35
C ALA A 386 -11.48 7.26 1.31
N THR A 387 -12.06 8.31 1.88
CA THR A 387 -11.36 9.21 2.82
C THR A 387 -12.13 9.39 4.12
N ALA A 388 -11.41 9.49 5.23
CA ALA A 388 -11.99 9.83 6.54
C ALA A 388 -11.37 11.13 7.07
N LEU A 389 -12.20 12.13 7.40
CA LEU A 389 -11.78 13.37 8.06
C LEU A 389 -11.41 13.06 9.52
N VAL A 390 -10.11 12.93 9.80
CA VAL A 390 -9.57 12.49 11.10
C VAL A 390 -9.18 13.63 12.04
N ALA A 391 -9.12 14.85 11.53
CA ALA A 391 -8.97 16.07 12.32
C ALA A 391 -9.53 17.27 11.55
N ASP A 392 -10.19 18.17 12.27
CA ASP A 392 -10.79 19.39 11.76
C ASP A 392 -10.74 20.47 12.83
N TRP A 393 -9.62 21.18 12.91
CA TRP A 393 -9.49 22.34 13.78
C TRP A 393 -10.07 23.56 13.07
N ASN A 394 -11.22 24.02 13.55
CA ASN A 394 -11.94 25.15 13.00
C ASN A 394 -11.97 26.28 14.03
N ALA A 395 -11.42 27.45 13.68
CA ALA A 395 -11.43 28.61 14.55
C ALA A 395 -12.85 29.08 14.91
N GLY A 396 -13.87 28.73 14.10
CA GLY A 396 -15.30 28.92 14.37
C GLY A 396 -15.69 30.39 14.56
N PRO A 397 -16.94 30.74 14.87
CA PRO A 397 -17.29 32.09 15.32
C PRO A 397 -16.65 32.37 16.69
N VAL A 398 -15.91 33.47 16.84
CA VAL A 398 -15.01 33.69 17.98
C VAL A 398 -15.74 33.93 19.30
N THR A 399 -15.34 33.16 20.31
CA THR A 399 -15.24 33.62 21.71
C THR A 399 -13.76 33.78 22.06
N THR A 400 -13.42 34.79 22.85
CA THR A 400 -12.06 35.00 23.40
C THR A 400 -11.46 33.71 23.97
N GLY A 401 -10.18 33.45 23.72
CA GLY A 401 -9.49 32.26 24.23
C GLY A 401 -8.20 31.91 23.49
N ASN A 402 -7.54 30.84 23.94
CA ASN A 402 -6.20 30.44 23.47
C ASN A 402 -6.21 29.00 22.90
N ILE A 403 -7.37 28.50 22.48
CA ILE A 403 -7.51 27.15 21.91
C ILE A 403 -8.41 27.15 20.67
N ILE A 404 -8.12 26.28 19.71
CA ILE A 404 -8.98 25.96 18.56
C ILE A 404 -9.36 24.48 18.66
N LYS A 405 -10.65 24.19 18.74
CA LYS A 405 -11.16 22.83 18.97
C LYS A 405 -11.15 22.02 17.67
N ASP A 406 -10.84 20.73 17.80
CA ASP A 406 -11.17 19.75 16.77
C ASP A 406 -12.68 19.49 16.80
N ILE A 407 -13.35 19.63 15.65
CA ILE A 407 -14.77 19.34 15.48
C ILE A 407 -15.02 18.03 14.73
N SER A 408 -13.97 17.27 14.39
CA SER A 408 -14.10 15.94 13.79
C SER A 408 -14.70 14.92 14.77
N ARG A 409 -15.17 13.78 14.23
CA ARG A 409 -15.65 12.62 15.02
C ARG A 409 -14.56 11.98 15.89
N TYR A 410 -13.28 12.29 15.62
CA TYR A 410 -12.15 11.71 16.33
C TYR A 410 -11.82 12.44 17.62
N GLY A 411 -12.25 13.71 17.78
CA GLY A 411 -12.09 14.47 19.01
C GLY A 411 -10.63 14.61 19.42
N ARG A 412 -9.77 14.99 18.47
CA ARG A 412 -8.34 15.25 18.65
C ARG A 412 -8.13 16.35 19.70
N THR A 413 -6.91 16.40 20.24
CA THR A 413 -6.54 17.48 21.15
C THR A 413 -6.65 18.82 20.44
N ALA A 414 -7.14 19.85 21.16
CA ALA A 414 -7.26 21.19 20.62
C ALA A 414 -5.88 21.76 20.26
N LEU A 415 -5.84 22.59 19.21
CA LEU A 415 -4.67 23.42 18.92
C LEU A 415 -4.56 24.49 20.02
N ASN A 416 -3.48 24.45 20.79
CA ASN A 416 -3.17 25.44 21.82
C ASN A 416 -2.33 26.54 21.20
N LEU A 417 -2.77 27.78 21.34
CA LEU A 417 -2.04 28.95 20.87
C LEU A 417 -0.82 29.21 21.74
N SER A 418 0.24 29.72 21.12
CA SER A 418 1.42 30.19 21.83
C SER A 418 1.08 31.36 22.75
N PRO A 419 1.75 31.50 23.92
CA PRO A 419 1.49 32.61 24.83
C PRO A 419 1.79 33.99 24.25
N GLU A 420 2.70 34.06 23.27
CA GLU A 420 3.09 35.26 22.55
C GLU A 420 2.94 35.05 21.04
N GLY A 421 2.59 36.11 20.32
CA GLY A 421 2.58 36.14 18.85
C GLY A 421 1.41 35.43 18.17
N ALA A 422 0.54 34.75 18.92
CA ALA A 422 -0.68 34.11 18.41
C ALA A 422 -1.92 34.68 19.10
N GLN A 423 -2.96 35.00 18.33
CA GLN A 423 -4.23 35.48 18.85
C GLN A 423 -5.41 34.92 18.07
N LEU A 424 -6.53 34.64 18.74
CA LEU A 424 -7.78 34.30 18.08
C LEU A 424 -8.61 35.57 17.90
N LEU A 425 -8.79 36.01 16.66
CA LEU A 425 -9.50 37.24 16.32
C LEU A 425 -10.60 36.95 15.30
N PRO A 426 -11.71 37.71 15.31
CA PRO A 426 -12.70 37.63 14.24
C PRO A 426 -12.15 38.28 12.96
N ASP A 427 -12.63 37.79 11.82
CA ASP A 427 -12.53 38.43 10.53
C ASP A 427 -13.68 39.43 10.30
N ASP A 428 -13.67 40.04 9.11
CA ASP A 428 -14.65 41.07 8.75
C ASP A 428 -16.08 40.51 8.66
N MET A 429 -16.22 39.19 8.54
CA MET A 429 -17.50 38.46 8.54
C MET A 429 -17.85 37.87 9.91
N GLY A 430 -17.03 38.09 10.94
CA GLY A 430 -17.21 37.55 12.29
C GLY A 430 -16.77 36.09 12.46
N GLN A 431 -16.15 35.47 11.46
CA GLN A 431 -15.52 34.16 11.59
C GLN A 431 -14.15 34.29 12.25
N GLY A 432 -13.81 33.32 13.09
CA GLY A 432 -12.53 33.28 13.77
C GLY A 432 -11.38 32.92 12.85
N ARG A 433 -10.22 33.49 13.18
CA ARG A 433 -8.93 33.16 12.61
C ARG A 433 -7.87 33.20 13.69
N LEU A 434 -6.92 32.28 13.60
CA LEU A 434 -5.64 32.34 14.29
C LEU A 434 -4.77 33.37 13.60
N VAL A 435 -4.53 34.52 14.21
CA VAL A 435 -3.58 35.53 13.71
C VAL A 435 -2.20 35.24 14.29
N LEU A 436 -1.19 35.28 13.43
CA LEU A 436 0.21 34.97 13.69
C LEU A 436 1.08 36.18 13.32
N ASP A 437 1.96 36.58 14.23
CA ASP A 437 2.86 37.74 14.06
C ASP A 437 4.08 37.48 13.15
N GLY A 438 4.26 36.24 12.68
CA GLY A 438 5.43 35.83 11.90
C GLY A 438 6.77 35.95 12.63
N ILE A 439 6.77 35.96 13.97
CA ILE A 439 7.98 36.01 14.81
C ILE A 439 7.96 34.92 15.88
N ARG A 440 6.91 34.87 16.72
CA ARG A 440 6.77 33.87 17.81
C ARG A 440 5.45 33.11 17.78
N GLY A 441 4.48 33.58 17.00
CA GLY A 441 3.15 32.99 16.91
C GLY A 441 3.15 31.57 16.37
N TYR A 442 2.42 30.68 17.03
CA TYR A 442 2.07 29.35 16.53
C TYR A 442 0.88 28.78 17.29
N ALA A 443 0.37 27.65 16.81
CA ALA A 443 -0.46 26.76 17.61
C ALA A 443 -0.03 25.30 17.45
N ASP A 444 -0.29 24.46 18.44
CA ASP A 444 0.05 23.03 18.39
C ASP A 444 -0.96 22.10 19.04
N ALA A 445 -1.04 20.88 18.52
CA ALA A 445 -1.84 19.78 19.04
C ALA A 445 -1.00 18.49 19.09
N SER A 446 -1.45 17.52 19.88
CA SER A 446 -0.81 16.20 19.94
C SER A 446 -0.90 15.51 18.58
N GLY A 447 0.20 14.90 18.14
CA GLY A 447 0.24 14.05 16.95
C GLY A 447 0.88 12.69 17.25
N PRO A 448 1.01 11.83 16.23
CA PRO A 448 0.46 12.03 14.89
C PRO A 448 -1.07 11.84 14.83
N VAL A 449 -1.69 12.37 13.78
CA VAL A 449 -3.15 12.20 13.54
C VAL A 449 -3.49 11.29 12.36
N VAL A 450 -2.50 10.92 11.55
CA VAL A 450 -2.61 9.96 10.43
C VAL A 450 -1.43 8.99 10.46
N ASP A 451 -1.62 7.80 9.91
CA ASP A 451 -0.53 6.91 9.54
C ASP A 451 0.07 7.39 8.21
N GLU A 452 1.26 7.96 8.26
CA GLU A 452 1.89 8.60 7.11
C GLU A 452 2.61 7.62 6.19
N THR A 453 2.60 6.33 6.55
CA THR A 453 3.05 5.27 5.65
C THR A 453 1.98 4.90 4.63
N GLY A 454 0.72 5.31 4.88
CA GLY A 454 -0.41 5.23 3.96
C GLY A 454 -0.76 6.57 3.30
N SER A 455 -1.82 6.57 2.49
CA SER A 455 -2.32 7.76 1.80
C SER A 455 -2.98 8.74 2.77
N PHE A 456 -2.77 10.05 2.60
CA PHE A 456 -3.38 11.07 3.44
C PHE A 456 -3.52 12.42 2.72
N THR A 457 -4.35 13.29 3.27
CA THR A 457 -4.57 14.66 2.79
C THR A 457 -4.52 15.65 3.95
N VAL A 458 -3.95 16.83 3.70
CA VAL A 458 -3.91 17.96 4.63
C VAL A 458 -4.38 19.21 3.89
N SER A 459 -5.30 19.96 4.49
CA SER A 459 -5.85 21.19 3.92
C SER A 459 -5.88 22.30 4.97
N ALA A 460 -5.41 23.48 4.59
CA ALA A 460 -5.30 24.65 5.45
C ALA A 460 -5.91 25.87 4.76
N ARG A 461 -6.88 26.52 5.40
CA ARG A 461 -7.43 27.80 4.93
C ARG A 461 -6.60 28.94 5.51
N VAL A 462 -5.69 29.49 4.71
CA VAL A 462 -4.60 30.38 5.13
C VAL A 462 -4.63 31.72 4.39
N SER A 463 -4.31 32.80 5.07
CA SER A 463 -4.04 34.12 4.49
C SER A 463 -2.68 34.59 4.96
N VAL A 464 -1.82 35.05 4.04
CA VAL A 464 -0.46 35.53 4.38
C VAL A 464 -0.45 37.06 4.41
N ASN A 465 0.09 37.65 5.46
CA ASN A 465 0.19 39.12 5.54
C ASN A 465 1.25 39.62 4.55
N GLY A 466 0.83 40.33 3.50
CA GLY A 466 1.72 40.73 2.41
C GLY A 466 2.83 41.70 2.84
N THR A 467 2.51 42.63 3.74
CA THR A 467 3.46 43.63 4.23
C THR A 467 4.55 42.98 5.10
N GLU A 468 4.15 42.12 6.02
CA GLU A 468 5.09 41.39 6.88
C GLU A 468 5.90 40.37 6.07
N TRP A 469 5.29 39.71 5.09
CA TRP A 469 5.99 38.77 4.20
C TRP A 469 7.05 39.45 3.33
N ALA A 470 6.76 40.64 2.79
CA ALA A 470 7.71 41.42 2.00
C ALA A 470 8.98 41.76 2.79
N SER A 471 8.87 41.92 4.11
CA SER A 471 10.00 42.19 5.00
C SER A 471 10.89 40.98 5.31
N LYS A 472 10.45 39.76 4.98
CA LYS A 472 11.20 38.52 5.24
C LYS A 472 12.35 38.37 4.24
N PRO A 473 13.50 37.80 4.66
CA PRO A 473 14.63 37.58 3.76
C PRO A 473 14.31 36.52 2.70
N VAL A 474 15.03 36.59 1.57
CA VAL A 474 15.05 35.48 0.59
C VAL A 474 15.54 34.20 1.29
N GLY A 475 14.87 33.09 1.01
CA GLY A 475 15.07 31.81 1.67
C GLY A 475 14.14 31.55 2.86
N HIS A 476 13.34 32.53 3.30
CA HIS A 476 12.37 32.35 4.39
C HIS A 476 11.32 31.29 4.01
N ARG A 477 11.12 30.30 4.88
CA ARG A 477 10.20 29.16 4.70
C ARG A 477 9.07 29.22 5.72
N GLY A 478 8.04 30.02 5.42
CA GLY A 478 6.88 30.19 6.29
C GLY A 478 6.04 28.92 6.37
N ILE A 479 5.97 28.31 7.56
CA ILE A 479 5.19 27.08 7.77
C ILE A 479 3.72 27.40 8.01
N VAL A 480 2.84 26.87 7.17
CA VAL A 480 1.39 26.92 7.39
C VAL A 480 0.98 25.88 8.42
N ALA A 481 1.27 24.61 8.12
CA ALA A 481 1.00 23.49 9.00
C ALA A 481 2.02 22.38 8.77
N ALA A 482 2.36 21.63 9.81
CA ALA A 482 3.32 20.54 9.74
C ALA A 482 3.04 19.46 10.79
N GLN A 483 3.56 18.27 10.52
CA GLN A 483 3.68 17.21 11.53
C GLN A 483 5.15 17.04 11.89
N ASN A 484 5.48 17.34 13.14
CA ASN A 484 6.85 17.30 13.60
C ASN A 484 7.42 15.88 13.64
N LEU A 485 8.69 15.83 13.27
CA LEU A 485 9.62 14.71 13.33
C LEU A 485 10.92 15.22 13.99
N ALA A 486 11.76 14.36 14.55
CA ALA A 486 12.95 14.80 15.30
C ALA A 486 13.80 15.84 14.55
N GLY A 487 13.70 17.13 14.94
CA GLY A 487 14.39 18.25 14.29
C GLY A 487 13.89 18.64 12.89
N ALA A 488 12.81 18.06 12.40
CA ALA A 488 12.26 18.28 11.06
C ALA A 488 10.73 18.18 11.00
N SER A 489 10.16 18.36 9.82
CA SER A 489 8.76 18.05 9.52
C SER A 489 8.67 16.81 8.66
N SER A 490 7.90 15.81 9.11
CA SER A 490 7.60 14.61 8.31
C SER A 490 6.80 14.96 7.05
N TRP A 491 5.83 15.87 7.20
CA TRP A 491 5.20 16.62 6.13
C TRP A 491 4.97 18.08 6.55
N ALA A 492 4.93 18.99 5.57
CA ALA A 492 4.62 20.39 5.80
C ALA A 492 3.95 21.05 4.58
N LEU A 493 3.02 21.97 4.85
CA LEU A 493 2.55 22.98 3.91
C LEU A 493 3.36 24.26 4.13
N VAL A 494 4.03 24.75 3.08
CA VAL A 494 5.06 25.79 3.20
C VAL A 494 4.90 26.86 2.12
N LEU A 495 5.10 28.13 2.48
CA LEU A 495 5.41 29.20 1.53
C LEU A 495 6.91 29.48 1.58
N THR A 496 7.59 29.43 0.44
CA THR A 496 9.02 29.75 0.37
C THR A 496 9.24 31.01 -0.44
N LYS A 497 9.95 32.00 0.14
CA LYS A 497 10.40 33.20 -0.56
C LYS A 497 11.67 32.89 -1.35
N LEU A 498 11.56 32.65 -2.64
CA LEU A 498 12.69 32.27 -3.51
C LEU A 498 13.47 33.49 -4.02
N ASP A 499 12.79 34.63 -4.15
CA ASP A 499 13.38 35.93 -4.48
C ASP A 499 12.52 37.04 -3.84
N THR A 500 12.90 38.29 -4.04
CA THR A 500 12.22 39.51 -3.58
C THR A 500 10.72 39.47 -3.90
N ASP A 501 10.37 39.08 -5.12
CA ASP A 501 8.98 39.04 -5.62
C ASP A 501 8.51 37.63 -6.00
N ILE A 502 9.32 36.60 -5.76
CA ILE A 502 8.99 35.21 -6.09
C ILE A 502 8.76 34.45 -4.80
N SER A 503 7.51 34.02 -4.58
CA SER A 503 7.14 33.11 -3.49
C SER A 503 6.33 31.94 -4.04
N LEU A 504 6.65 30.71 -3.63
CA LEU A 504 5.95 29.51 -4.09
C LEU A 504 5.43 28.70 -2.91
N TRP A 505 4.18 28.24 -3.07
CA TRP A 505 3.60 27.23 -2.18
C TRP A 505 4.19 25.86 -2.50
N SER A 506 4.43 25.06 -1.46
CA SER A 506 4.76 23.66 -1.63
C SER A 506 4.15 22.77 -0.54
N PHE A 507 3.88 21.53 -0.93
CA PHE A 507 3.63 20.44 0.00
C PHE A 507 4.85 19.52 0.02
N VAL A 508 5.47 19.40 1.19
CA VAL A 508 6.76 18.72 1.38
C VAL A 508 6.55 17.45 2.20
N ARG A 509 7.28 16.39 1.84
CA ARG A 509 7.57 15.25 2.73
C ARG A 509 9.06 15.07 2.92
N THR A 510 9.45 14.66 4.12
CA THR A 510 10.84 14.41 4.49
C THR A 510 11.03 12.93 4.80
N GLY A 511 12.04 12.31 4.17
CA GLY A 511 12.53 10.98 4.52
C GLY A 511 13.53 11.05 5.65
N VAL A 512 13.50 10.07 6.56
CA VAL A 512 14.54 9.89 7.58
C VAL A 512 15.09 8.46 7.61
N ASP A 513 16.31 8.31 8.11
CA ASP A 513 16.88 7.00 8.43
C ASP A 513 16.30 6.45 9.76
N ALA A 514 16.71 5.23 10.11
CA ALA A 514 16.29 4.60 11.38
C ALA A 514 16.76 5.36 12.65
N ALA A 515 17.73 6.26 12.53
CA ALA A 515 18.21 7.12 13.60
C ALA A 515 17.46 8.48 13.66
N GLY A 516 16.57 8.74 12.71
CA GLY A 516 15.79 9.97 12.61
C GLY A 516 16.50 11.11 11.87
N ASN A 517 17.63 10.85 11.21
CA ASN A 517 18.32 11.86 10.40
C ASN A 517 17.64 12.01 9.04
N VAL A 518 17.54 13.23 8.54
CA VAL A 518 16.96 13.50 7.20
C VAL A 518 17.80 12.85 6.11
N THR A 519 17.18 11.99 5.30
CA THR A 519 17.79 11.31 4.15
C THR A 519 17.40 11.93 2.82
N GLY A 520 16.29 12.66 2.77
CA GLY A 520 15.82 13.35 1.57
C GLY A 520 14.55 14.15 1.80
N ARG A 521 14.22 15.03 0.86
CA ARG A 521 12.97 15.77 0.83
C ARG A 521 12.39 15.74 -0.57
N VAL A 522 11.07 15.57 -0.64
CA VAL A 522 10.32 15.60 -1.89
C VAL A 522 9.20 16.62 -1.72
N GLU A 523 8.94 17.41 -2.75
CA GLU A 523 7.90 18.43 -2.70
C GLU A 523 7.10 18.53 -4.00
N ALA A 524 5.81 18.84 -3.86
CA ALA A 524 4.95 19.29 -4.94
C ALA A 524 4.78 20.81 -4.82
N GLN A 525 5.25 21.56 -5.82
CA GLN A 525 5.25 23.02 -5.83
C GLN A 525 4.07 23.60 -6.63
N ALA A 526 3.71 24.85 -6.34
CA ALA A 526 2.77 25.61 -7.15
C ALA A 526 3.32 25.87 -8.57
N ASN A 527 2.44 25.90 -9.56
CA ASN A 527 2.83 26.19 -10.95
C ASN A 527 3.08 27.70 -11.16
N ASP A 528 2.37 28.52 -10.40
CA ASP A 528 2.43 29.98 -10.46
C ASP A 528 2.95 30.58 -9.16
N VAL A 529 3.53 31.78 -9.27
CA VAL A 529 3.98 32.57 -8.13
C VAL A 529 2.79 33.04 -7.29
N MET A 530 2.96 33.09 -5.96
CA MET A 530 1.95 33.58 -5.04
C MET A 530 1.75 35.10 -5.23
N THR A 531 0.52 35.50 -5.56
CA THR A 531 0.11 36.91 -5.69
C THR A 531 -0.98 37.33 -4.71
N ASP A 532 -1.75 36.38 -4.18
CA ASP A 532 -2.99 36.64 -3.44
C ASP A 532 -2.75 36.85 -1.94
N PHE A 533 -1.86 37.79 -1.59
CA PHE A 533 -1.63 38.17 -0.20
C PHE A 533 -2.90 38.79 0.42
N ASP A 534 -2.99 38.70 1.74
CA ASP A 534 -4.10 39.24 2.54
C ASP A 534 -5.49 38.68 2.17
N THR A 535 -5.54 37.60 1.38
CA THR A 535 -6.76 36.89 1.00
C THR A 535 -6.68 35.43 1.47
N PRO A 536 -7.71 34.91 2.16
CA PRO A 536 -7.74 33.49 2.52
C PRO A 536 -7.84 32.57 1.30
N ILE A 537 -6.94 31.61 1.21
CA ILE A 537 -6.94 30.52 0.21
C ILE A 537 -7.00 29.16 0.90
N ASP A 538 -7.56 28.16 0.24
CA ASP A 538 -7.49 26.77 0.66
C ASP A 538 -6.26 26.09 0.02
N LEU A 539 -5.25 25.81 0.83
CA LEU A 539 -4.02 25.14 0.43
C LEU A 539 -4.08 23.67 0.82
N THR A 540 -4.08 22.76 -0.17
CA THR A 540 -4.27 21.33 0.07
C THR A 540 -3.13 20.50 -0.50
N GLY A 541 -2.50 19.68 0.34
CA GLY A 541 -1.49 18.70 -0.05
C GLY A 541 -2.01 17.28 0.10
N THR A 542 -1.84 16.46 -0.93
CA THR A 542 -2.25 15.05 -0.93
C THR A 542 -1.03 14.16 -1.15
N TYR A 543 -0.87 13.14 -0.31
CA TYR A 543 0.09 12.06 -0.54
C TYR A 543 -0.68 10.78 -0.84
N ASN A 544 -0.54 10.27 -2.06
CA ASN A 544 -1.07 8.97 -2.46
C ASN A 544 0.04 7.92 -2.36
N ALA A 545 -0.02 7.04 -1.35
CA ALA A 545 0.98 6.01 -1.08
C ALA A 545 0.95 4.82 -2.06
N THR A 546 -0.13 4.65 -2.80
CA THR A 546 -0.34 3.53 -3.75
C THR A 546 -0.05 3.92 -5.18
N ALA A 547 0.10 5.22 -5.48
CA ALA A 547 0.50 5.72 -6.78
C ALA A 547 1.76 4.96 -7.26
N ILE A 548 1.59 4.28 -8.39
CA ILE A 548 2.63 3.46 -9.02
C ILE A 548 3.41 4.37 -9.96
N ALA A 549 4.73 4.42 -9.80
CA ALA A 549 5.61 5.00 -10.79
C ALA A 549 5.82 4.02 -11.95
N ASP A 550 6.13 4.53 -13.14
CA ASP A 550 6.29 3.72 -14.37
C ASP A 550 7.43 2.67 -14.27
N ASP A 551 8.29 2.75 -13.24
CA ASP A 551 9.40 1.83 -12.98
C ASP A 551 9.08 0.89 -11.79
N PRO A 552 9.11 -0.44 -11.96
CA PRO A 552 8.86 -1.41 -10.88
C PRO A 552 9.93 -1.45 -9.78
N SER A 553 11.10 -0.83 -9.99
CA SER A 553 12.10 -0.57 -8.94
C SER A 553 11.80 0.72 -8.15
N ASP A 554 10.86 1.52 -8.65
CA ASP A 554 10.47 2.79 -8.05
C ASP A 554 9.40 2.56 -6.98
N THR A 555 9.77 3.02 -5.81
CA THR A 555 8.98 3.08 -4.60
C THR A 555 7.68 3.85 -4.84
N SER A 556 6.54 3.30 -4.40
CA SER A 556 5.24 3.93 -4.60
C SER A 556 5.07 5.21 -3.78
N GLY A 557 4.31 6.17 -4.29
CA GLY A 557 4.06 7.43 -3.58
C GLY A 557 4.07 8.66 -4.48
N ALA A 558 2.97 9.40 -4.57
CA ALA A 558 2.91 10.67 -5.29
C ALA A 558 2.41 11.81 -4.39
N LEU A 559 3.10 12.96 -4.45
CA LEU A 559 2.61 14.21 -3.86
C LEU A 559 1.88 15.02 -4.92
N LYS A 560 0.83 15.70 -4.49
CA LYS A 560 0.14 16.70 -5.30
C LYS A 560 -0.29 17.87 -4.43
N LEU A 561 -0.22 19.06 -5.01
CA LEU A 561 -0.65 20.30 -4.39
C LEU A 561 -1.90 20.82 -5.10
N TYR A 562 -2.80 21.43 -4.34
CA TYR A 562 -3.96 22.16 -4.82
C TYR A 562 -4.04 23.53 -4.15
N ILE A 563 -4.44 24.54 -4.92
CA ILE A 563 -4.79 25.87 -4.43
C ILE A 563 -6.25 26.11 -4.82
N GLY A 564 -7.12 26.27 -3.83
CA GLY A 564 -8.56 26.09 -4.02
C GLY A 564 -8.85 24.69 -4.56
N THR A 565 -9.58 24.61 -5.67
CA THR A 565 -9.86 23.35 -6.39
C THR A 565 -8.88 23.08 -7.54
N SER A 566 -7.96 24.00 -7.81
CA SER A 566 -7.05 23.92 -8.96
C SER A 566 -5.82 23.09 -8.63
N GLY A 567 -5.63 22.00 -9.37
CA GLY A 567 -4.42 21.17 -9.27
C GLY A 567 -3.17 21.94 -9.70
N GLN A 568 -2.13 21.85 -8.89
CA GLN A 568 -0.83 22.48 -9.11
C GLN A 568 0.21 21.44 -9.56
N GLY A 569 1.46 21.56 -9.12
CA GLY A 569 2.50 20.59 -9.39
C GLY A 569 2.27 19.24 -8.70
N THR A 570 2.88 18.24 -9.30
CA THR A 570 2.93 16.86 -8.81
C THR A 570 4.37 16.41 -8.66
N SER A 571 4.66 15.60 -7.65
CA SER A 571 5.94 14.92 -7.53
C SER A 571 5.71 13.40 -7.49
N PRO A 572 6.07 12.66 -8.56
CA PRO A 572 5.87 11.22 -8.62
C PRO A 572 6.89 10.43 -7.78
N GLN A 573 7.90 11.09 -7.22
CA GLN A 573 9.09 10.47 -6.60
C GLN A 573 9.00 10.36 -5.06
N ALA A 574 7.81 10.52 -4.47
CA ALA A 574 7.67 10.54 -3.01
C ALA A 574 7.82 9.16 -2.36
N GLY A 575 7.97 8.10 -3.15
CA GLY A 575 8.41 6.81 -2.64
C GLY A 575 9.92 6.73 -2.36
N HIS A 576 10.76 7.52 -3.04
CA HIS A 576 12.23 7.40 -2.93
C HIS A 576 12.76 7.84 -1.57
N ILE A 577 11.93 8.51 -0.78
CA ILE A 577 12.20 8.77 0.63
C ILE A 577 11.85 7.52 1.44
N ALA A 578 12.77 7.12 2.33
CA ALA A 578 12.51 6.07 3.30
C ALA A 578 11.18 6.35 4.03
N GLN A 579 10.35 5.31 4.21
CA GLN A 579 9.06 5.47 4.86
C GLN A 579 9.23 6.15 6.20
N THR A 580 8.49 7.25 6.37
CA THR A 580 8.65 8.14 7.51
C THR A 580 7.31 8.34 8.18
N GLN A 581 7.35 8.32 9.51
CA GLN A 581 6.21 8.58 10.37
C GLN A 581 6.60 9.69 11.34
N GLY A 582 5.86 10.80 11.34
CA GLY A 582 5.98 11.83 12.36
C GLY A 582 5.60 11.29 13.74
N THR A 583 6.36 11.68 14.75
CA THR A 583 6.18 11.25 16.15
C THR A 583 5.83 12.41 17.08
N GLY A 584 5.92 13.64 16.58
CA GLY A 584 5.74 14.85 17.36
C GLY A 584 4.32 15.43 17.28
N LYS A 585 4.24 16.72 17.63
CA LYS A 585 3.02 17.51 17.55
C LYS A 585 2.67 17.87 16.09
N VAL A 586 1.38 18.05 15.82
CA VAL A 586 0.92 18.83 14.67
C VAL A 586 1.05 20.31 15.05
N THR A 587 1.65 21.11 14.19
CA THR A 587 1.86 22.54 14.41
C THR A 587 1.28 23.38 13.29
N VAL A 588 0.88 24.60 13.63
CA VAL A 588 0.41 25.65 12.70
C VAL A 588 1.26 26.89 12.91
N GLY A 589 1.66 27.54 11.83
CA GLY A 589 2.40 28.81 11.87
C GLY A 589 3.91 28.69 12.12
N ARG A 590 4.41 27.50 12.48
CA ARG A 590 5.84 27.17 12.60
C ARG A 590 6.09 25.66 12.57
N ALA A 591 7.33 25.26 12.34
CA ALA A 591 7.83 23.90 12.61
C ALA A 591 9.31 23.95 13.03
N ALA A 592 9.89 22.79 13.38
CA ALA A 592 11.29 22.71 13.80
C ALA A 592 12.29 23.06 12.67
N ASP A 593 11.93 22.79 11.42
CA ASP A 593 12.75 22.99 10.22
C ASP A 593 12.20 24.06 9.28
N GLY A 594 11.45 25.01 9.81
CA GLY A 594 10.93 26.14 9.04
C GLY A 594 10.70 27.37 9.90
N ASP A 595 10.39 28.46 9.23
CA ASP A 595 10.28 29.77 9.84
C ASP A 595 8.83 30.10 10.22
N PRO A 596 8.61 31.03 11.16
CA PRO A 596 7.28 31.52 11.49
C PRO A 596 6.57 32.15 10.28
N LEU A 597 5.29 31.84 10.11
CA LEU A 597 4.44 32.42 9.07
C LEU A 597 3.75 33.69 9.58
N PRO A 598 3.92 34.86 8.93
CA PRO A 598 3.08 36.03 9.17
C PRO A 598 1.73 35.88 8.47
N GLY A 599 0.63 36.06 9.19
CA GLY A 599 -0.71 36.00 8.59
C GLY A 599 -1.75 35.38 9.49
N SER A 600 -2.65 34.59 8.92
CA SER A 600 -3.71 33.95 9.68
C SER A 600 -4.19 32.62 9.10
N LEU A 601 -4.79 31.79 9.97
CA LEU A 601 -5.39 30.52 9.62
C LEU A 601 -6.83 30.43 10.14
N HIS A 602 -7.78 30.07 9.29
CA HIS A 602 -9.18 29.85 9.68
C HIS A 602 -9.45 28.39 10.07
N ARG A 603 -8.83 27.44 9.37
CA ARG A 603 -9.13 26.02 9.52
C ARG A 603 -7.95 25.15 9.09
N LEU A 604 -7.71 24.07 9.83
CA LEU A 604 -6.79 22.98 9.46
C LEU A 604 -7.56 21.67 9.48
N ARG A 605 -7.53 20.93 8.36
CA ARG A 605 -8.17 19.63 8.23
C ARG A 605 -7.21 18.58 7.73
N ILE A 606 -7.40 17.37 8.22
CA ILE A 606 -6.53 16.23 7.91
C ILE A 606 -7.42 15.00 7.67
N TRP A 607 -7.17 14.31 6.56
CA TRP A 607 -7.85 13.08 6.18
C TRP A 607 -6.88 11.91 6.13
N THR A 608 -7.35 10.74 6.53
CA THR A 608 -6.78 9.47 6.07
C THR A 608 -7.34 9.19 4.66
N GLY A 609 -6.47 8.89 3.70
CA GLY A 609 -6.80 8.80 2.27
C GLY A 609 -6.36 10.05 1.48
N ALA A 610 -6.01 9.86 0.21
CA ALA A 610 -5.60 10.93 -0.70
C ALA A 610 -6.81 11.44 -1.48
N LEU A 611 -7.22 12.69 -1.28
CA LEU A 611 -8.30 13.29 -2.06
C LEU A 611 -7.88 13.47 -3.53
N THR A 612 -8.76 13.10 -4.46
CA THR A 612 -8.62 13.45 -5.87
C THR A 612 -9.01 14.92 -6.09
N ALA A 613 -8.90 15.41 -7.34
CA ALA A 613 -9.36 16.75 -7.67
C ALA A 613 -10.86 16.94 -7.38
N ASN A 614 -11.67 15.92 -7.64
CA ASN A 614 -13.10 15.90 -7.33
C ASN A 614 -13.34 15.86 -5.82
N GLY A 615 -12.61 15.01 -5.10
CA GLY A 615 -12.64 14.97 -3.64
C GLY A 615 -12.29 16.31 -2.99
N VAL A 616 -11.27 17.02 -3.50
CA VAL A 616 -10.94 18.39 -3.07
C VAL A 616 -12.11 19.34 -3.35
N GLY A 617 -12.68 19.35 -4.55
CA GLY A 617 -13.81 20.21 -4.90
C GLY A 617 -15.07 20.00 -4.05
N ASN A 618 -15.30 18.78 -3.56
CA ASN A 618 -16.50 18.44 -2.77
C ASN A 618 -16.28 18.59 -1.26
N GLN A 619 -15.07 18.32 -0.76
CA GLN A 619 -14.79 18.27 0.67
C GLN A 619 -14.04 19.50 1.18
N VAL A 620 -13.40 20.29 0.31
CA VAL A 620 -12.71 21.55 0.66
C VAL A 620 -13.60 22.73 0.22
N PRO A 621 -14.06 23.57 1.15
CA PRO A 621 -15.09 24.59 0.92
C PRO A 621 -14.55 25.88 0.32
#